data_AF-A0AAN8HSK7-F1
#
_entry.id   AF-A0AAN8HSK7-F1
#
_cell.length_a   1.000
_cell.length_b   1.000
_cell.length_c   1.000
_cell.angle_alpha   90.00
_cell.angle_beta   90.00
_cell.angle_gamma   90.00
#
_symmetry.space_group_name_H-M   'P 1'
#
loop_
_entity.id
_entity.type
_entity.pdbx_description
1 polymer ?
#
loop_
_entity_poly.entity_id
_entity_poly.type
_entity_poly.pdbx_seq_one_letter_code
_entity_poly.pdbx_strand_id
1 'polypeptide(L)'
;MDPFTIVVDEVALEGLDGITIPSLWIRLENRKPAFPLKLDDHTKELVWRSLINNTELKLYQMPQERADVVLFDRFKGIDPETGIETRHHFSDRKDVYLVDMILENKNGIQGSCALFKERKDITKNVRSESLAPLLNLQEALEQYGRKLVVVACQTLRFRTLIGPESDPDLKLNDDSYCVLERVGRARWQGELQKDLHGSSFKIDARKLHYMRKALVKHGLVSMQSHVTRVISGQQQHSILLLLKRFYVNRSVYAHL
;
A
#
# COMPACT_ATOMS: atom_id res chain seq x y z
N MET A 1 -10.84 -15.51 -1.91
CA MET A 1 -10.00 -15.27 -0.72
C MET A 1 -10.93 -15.11 0.46
N ASP A 2 -10.74 -15.87 1.53
CA ASP A 2 -11.56 -15.75 2.73
C ASP A 2 -11.36 -14.37 3.40
N PRO A 3 -12.28 -13.95 4.29
CA PRO A 3 -12.23 -12.60 4.88
C PRO A 3 -10.93 -12.32 5.65
N PHE A 4 -10.37 -13.30 6.36
CA PHE A 4 -9.18 -13.08 7.18
C PHE A 4 -7.92 -12.99 6.33
N THR A 5 -7.81 -13.80 5.27
CA THR A 5 -6.73 -13.64 4.31
C THR A 5 -6.81 -12.28 3.61
N ILE A 6 -8.01 -11.76 3.32
CA ILE A 6 -8.17 -10.39 2.79
C ILE A 6 -7.65 -9.34 3.79
N VAL A 7 -7.98 -9.46 5.07
CA VAL A 7 -7.49 -8.54 6.12
C VAL A 7 -5.97 -8.54 6.16
N VAL A 8 -5.35 -9.71 6.18
CA VAL A 8 -3.88 -9.86 6.22
C VAL A 8 -3.24 -9.29 4.95
N ASP A 9 -3.83 -9.54 3.80
CA ASP A 9 -3.41 -8.98 2.50
C ASP A 9 -3.46 -7.44 2.51
N GLU A 10 -4.53 -6.84 3.04
CA GLU A 10 -4.65 -5.39 3.19
C GLU A 10 -3.58 -4.80 4.14
N VAL A 11 -3.30 -5.47 5.26
CA VAL A 11 -2.21 -5.07 6.19
C VAL A 11 -0.86 -5.13 5.49
N ALA A 12 -0.58 -6.21 4.76
CA ALA A 12 0.70 -6.42 4.08
C ALA A 12 0.95 -5.41 2.94
N LEU A 13 -0.10 -5.01 2.22
CA LEU A 13 -0.04 -3.97 1.19
C LEU A 13 0.26 -2.57 1.72
N GLU A 14 0.07 -2.33 3.02
CA GLU A 14 0.47 -1.06 3.66
C GLU A 14 1.95 -1.02 4.03
N GLY A 15 2.74 -2.01 3.61
CA GLY A 15 4.18 -1.92 3.62
C GLY A 15 4.78 -1.79 5.01
N LEU A 16 6.00 -1.26 5.09
CA LEU A 16 6.73 -1.16 6.35
C LEU A 16 6.10 -0.13 7.31
N ASP A 17 5.45 0.91 6.79
CA ASP A 17 4.65 1.86 7.58
C ASP A 17 3.49 1.20 8.34
N GLY A 18 2.97 0.08 7.84
CA GLY A 18 1.78 -0.58 8.37
C GLY A 18 0.49 0.22 8.20
N ILE A 19 -0.61 -0.34 8.72
CA ILE A 19 -1.96 0.21 8.63
C ILE A 19 -2.50 0.61 9.99
N THR A 20 -3.16 1.77 10.11
CA THR A 20 -3.93 2.09 11.32
C THR A 20 -5.26 1.35 11.28
N ILE A 21 -5.86 1.09 12.44
CA ILE A 21 -7.16 0.41 12.50
C ILE A 21 -8.26 1.16 11.71
N PRO A 22 -8.42 2.50 11.83
CA PRO A 22 -9.40 3.21 11.00
C PRO A 22 -9.11 3.13 9.49
N SER A 23 -7.84 3.21 9.08
CA SER A 23 -7.47 3.06 7.66
C SER A 23 -7.70 1.66 7.12
N LEU A 24 -7.62 0.61 7.97
CA LEU A 24 -8.00 -0.74 7.59
C LEU A 24 -9.49 -0.82 7.23
N TRP A 25 -10.37 -0.17 8.00
CA TRP A 25 -11.80 -0.10 7.67
C TRP A 25 -12.03 0.58 6.32
N ILE A 26 -11.40 1.73 6.09
CA ILE A 26 -11.48 2.45 4.81
C ILE A 26 -11.06 1.56 3.65
N ARG A 27 -9.96 0.79 3.80
CA ARG A 27 -9.47 -0.13 2.76
C ARG A 27 -10.44 -1.29 2.51
N LEU A 28 -10.95 -1.92 3.56
CA LEU A 28 -11.86 -3.06 3.44
C LEU A 28 -13.20 -2.65 2.81
N GLU A 29 -13.76 -1.50 3.19
CA GLU A 29 -15.02 -0.97 2.62
C GLU A 29 -14.92 -0.68 1.12
N ASN A 30 -13.73 -0.31 0.65
CA ASN A 30 -13.50 0.14 -0.74
C ASN A 30 -12.69 -0.86 -1.58
N ARG A 31 -12.46 -2.08 -1.07
CA ARG A 31 -11.72 -3.13 -1.78
C ARG A 31 -12.48 -3.60 -3.02
N LYS A 32 -11.76 -4.07 -4.04
CA LYS A 32 -12.31 -4.73 -5.23
C LYS A 32 -11.57 -6.06 -5.48
N PRO A 33 -12.19 -7.25 -5.40
CA PRO A 33 -13.59 -7.53 -5.09
C PRO A 33 -13.99 -7.04 -3.69
N ALA A 34 -15.29 -6.82 -3.49
CA ALA A 34 -15.84 -6.34 -2.23
C ALA A 34 -15.48 -7.28 -1.07
N PHE A 35 -15.24 -6.71 0.11
CA PHE A 35 -15.05 -7.49 1.32
C PHE A 35 -16.35 -8.26 1.64
N PRO A 36 -16.28 -9.58 1.89
CA PRO A 36 -17.47 -10.43 1.97
C PRO A 36 -18.30 -10.26 3.26
N LEU A 37 -17.81 -9.53 4.25
CA LEU A 37 -18.51 -9.29 5.52
C LEU A 37 -18.88 -7.82 5.67
N LYS A 38 -20.01 -7.55 6.34
CA LYS A 38 -20.38 -6.20 6.75
C LYS A 38 -19.49 -5.75 7.90
N LEU A 39 -18.93 -4.54 7.83
CA LEU A 39 -18.08 -4.00 8.91
C LEU A 39 -18.91 -3.39 10.07
N ASP A 40 -19.81 -4.19 10.64
CA ASP A 40 -20.42 -3.89 11.94
C ASP A 40 -19.46 -4.14 13.10
N ASP A 41 -19.85 -3.74 14.31
CA ASP A 41 -18.97 -3.79 15.49
C ASP A 41 -18.53 -5.21 15.84
N HIS A 42 -19.42 -6.19 15.69
CA HIS A 42 -19.09 -7.61 15.89
C HIS A 42 -18.05 -8.10 14.89
N THR A 43 -18.19 -7.73 13.62
CA THR A 43 -17.23 -8.10 12.58
C THR A 43 -15.89 -7.39 12.78
N LYS A 44 -15.89 -6.12 13.18
CA LYS A 44 -14.65 -5.38 13.49
C LYS A 44 -13.91 -5.99 14.67
N GLU A 45 -14.62 -6.40 15.71
CA GLU A 45 -14.05 -7.12 16.85
C GLU A 45 -13.49 -8.50 16.43
N LEU A 46 -14.18 -9.22 15.54
CA LEU A 46 -13.68 -10.47 14.98
C LEU A 46 -12.40 -10.27 14.15
N VAL A 47 -12.36 -9.22 13.33
CA VAL A 47 -11.15 -8.83 12.57
C VAL A 47 -10.02 -8.46 13.52
N TRP A 48 -10.28 -7.69 14.57
CA TRP A 48 -9.29 -7.36 15.60
C TRP A 48 -8.66 -8.61 16.22
N ARG A 49 -9.48 -9.58 16.65
CA ARG A 49 -8.99 -10.86 17.18
C ARG A 49 -8.14 -11.61 16.16
N SER A 50 -8.55 -11.63 14.90
CA SER A 50 -7.75 -12.24 13.82
C SER A 50 -6.39 -11.56 13.63
N LEU A 51 -6.31 -10.23 13.78
CA LEU A 51 -5.05 -9.50 13.69
C LEU A 51 -4.13 -9.85 14.86
N ILE A 52 -4.68 -9.87 16.08
CA ILE A 52 -3.94 -10.21 17.28
C ILE A 52 -3.43 -11.64 17.21
N ASN A 53 -4.28 -12.61 16.89
CA ASN A 53 -3.90 -14.03 16.91
C ASN A 53 -2.87 -14.41 15.82
N ASN A 54 -2.55 -13.51 14.88
CA ASN A 54 -1.63 -13.76 13.77
C ASN A 54 -0.17 -13.42 14.13
N THR A 55 0.69 -14.43 14.21
CA THR A 55 2.11 -14.30 14.55
C THR A 55 2.97 -13.59 13.50
N GLU A 56 2.50 -13.53 12.24
CA GLU A 56 3.16 -12.79 11.16
C GLU A 56 2.87 -11.28 11.24
N LEU A 57 1.97 -10.86 12.13
CA LEU A 57 1.64 -9.47 12.38
C LEU A 57 2.23 -9.00 13.73
N LYS A 58 2.69 -7.75 13.72
CA LYS A 58 3.14 -7.02 14.90
C LYS A 58 2.40 -5.71 15.03
N LEU A 59 2.22 -5.25 16.26
CA LEU A 59 1.55 -3.99 16.57
C LEU A 59 2.56 -3.00 17.11
N TYR A 60 2.52 -1.79 16.54
CA TYR A 60 3.40 -0.70 16.90
C TYR A 60 2.59 0.52 17.32
N GLN A 61 3.13 1.26 18.28
CA GLN A 61 2.67 2.60 18.63
C GLN A 61 3.57 3.63 17.95
N MET A 62 2.97 4.46 17.11
CA MET A 62 3.63 5.61 16.47
C MET A 62 3.81 6.75 17.48
N PRO A 63 4.87 7.58 17.36
CA PRO A 63 5.08 8.73 18.24
C PRO A 63 3.96 9.78 18.14
N GLN A 64 3.37 9.91 16.95
CA GLN A 64 2.30 10.85 16.63
C GLN A 64 1.16 10.14 15.90
N GLU A 65 -0.04 10.72 15.97
CA GLU A 65 -1.17 10.19 15.21
C GLU A 65 -0.91 10.30 13.71
N ARG A 66 -1.27 9.24 12.97
CA ARG A 66 -1.27 9.26 11.51
C ARG A 66 -2.67 9.55 11.00
N ALA A 67 -2.78 10.51 10.08
CA ALA A 67 -4.04 10.78 9.40
C ALA A 67 -4.50 9.56 8.59
N ASP A 68 -5.81 9.46 8.37
CA ASP A 68 -6.37 8.34 7.62
C ASP A 68 -6.00 8.39 6.14
N VAL A 69 -5.95 7.21 5.54
CA VAL A 69 -5.73 7.09 4.11
C VAL A 69 -6.88 7.73 3.34
N VAL A 70 -6.54 8.62 2.41
CA VAL A 70 -7.50 9.23 1.50
C VAL A 70 -7.50 8.43 0.20
N LEU A 71 -8.54 7.63 0.01
CA LEU A 71 -8.70 6.87 -1.23
C LEU A 71 -9.11 7.80 -2.38
N PHE A 72 -8.63 7.48 -3.56
CA PHE A 72 -9.02 8.16 -4.77
C PHE A 72 -9.19 7.21 -5.92
N ASP A 73 -10.03 7.63 -6.87
CA ASP A 73 -10.17 6.96 -8.14
C ASP A 73 -9.49 7.79 -9.23
N ARG A 74 -8.33 7.32 -9.70
CA ARG A 74 -7.55 7.93 -10.79
C ARG A 74 -8.34 7.95 -12.09
N PHE A 75 -9.25 6.99 -12.26
CA PHE A 75 -10.00 6.82 -13.49
C PHE A 75 -11.33 7.56 -13.47
N LYS A 76 -11.68 8.21 -12.34
CA LYS A 76 -12.85 9.08 -12.26
C LYS A 76 -12.60 10.35 -13.06
N GLY A 77 -13.44 10.60 -14.07
CA GLY A 77 -13.30 11.75 -14.96
C GLY A 77 -12.36 11.51 -16.15
N ILE A 78 -12.00 10.25 -16.42
CA ILE A 78 -11.48 9.87 -17.74
C ILE A 78 -12.61 9.96 -18.75
N ASP A 79 -12.34 10.65 -19.85
CA ASP A 79 -13.22 10.72 -21.01
C ASP A 79 -13.36 9.33 -21.64
N PRO A 80 -14.59 8.76 -21.73
CA PRO A 80 -14.82 7.44 -22.31
C PRO A 80 -14.46 7.32 -23.80
N GLU A 81 -14.54 8.42 -24.55
CA GLU A 81 -14.24 8.45 -25.99
C GLU A 81 -12.75 8.60 -26.24
N THR A 82 -12.10 9.52 -25.53
CA THR A 82 -10.67 9.82 -25.76
C THR A 82 -9.72 9.02 -24.87
N GLY A 83 -10.21 8.45 -23.76
CA GLY A 83 -9.38 7.78 -22.77
C GLY A 83 -8.47 8.70 -21.96
N ILE A 84 -8.62 10.02 -22.12
CA ILE A 84 -7.75 11.01 -21.52
C ILE A 84 -8.30 11.43 -20.15
N GLU A 85 -7.44 11.38 -19.14
CA GLU A 85 -7.73 11.93 -17.82
C GLU A 85 -7.73 13.46 -17.89
N THR A 86 -8.85 14.10 -17.59
CA THR A 86 -8.89 15.56 -17.42
C THR A 86 -8.47 15.89 -15.99
N ARG A 87 -7.39 16.66 -15.83
CA ARG A 87 -6.85 16.97 -14.51
C ARG A 87 -7.83 17.85 -13.73
N HIS A 88 -8.61 17.24 -12.84
CA HIS A 88 -9.15 17.94 -11.67
C HIS A 88 -8.01 18.14 -10.66
N HIS A 89 -8.15 19.11 -9.73
CA HIS A 89 -7.14 19.51 -8.74
C HIS A 89 -6.71 18.36 -7.81
N PHE A 90 -5.93 17.40 -8.33
CA PHE A 90 -5.40 16.27 -7.58
C PHE A 90 -4.10 16.61 -6.84
N SER A 91 -3.61 17.85 -6.97
CA SER A 91 -2.32 18.32 -6.45
C SER A 91 -2.26 18.50 -4.94
N ASP A 92 -3.40 18.56 -4.25
CA ASP A 92 -3.44 18.99 -2.84
C ASP A 92 -3.60 17.82 -1.86
N ARG A 93 -3.41 16.58 -2.35
CA ARG A 93 -3.55 15.40 -1.52
C ARG A 93 -2.35 15.23 -0.60
N LYS A 94 -2.62 15.24 0.69
CA LYS A 94 -1.64 14.91 1.72
C LYS A 94 -1.27 13.44 1.63
N ASP A 95 -0.05 13.14 1.21
CA ASP A 95 0.51 11.80 1.30
C ASP A 95 0.83 11.48 2.75
N VAL A 96 0.15 10.47 3.32
CA VAL A 96 0.37 10.03 4.71
C VAL A 96 1.52 9.03 4.82
N TYR A 97 2.15 8.66 3.69
CA TYR A 97 3.27 7.73 3.59
C TYR A 97 4.48 8.45 3.01
N LEU A 98 5.14 9.25 3.84
CA LEU A 98 6.37 9.93 3.45
C LEU A 98 7.45 8.88 3.15
N VAL A 99 8.08 9.01 1.98
CA VAL A 99 9.13 8.09 1.56
C VAL A 99 10.39 8.35 2.37
N ASP A 100 10.83 7.33 3.10
CA ASP A 100 12.11 7.25 3.79
C ASP A 100 12.57 5.79 3.76
N MET A 101 13.50 5.52 2.84
CA MET A 101 13.90 4.16 2.48
C MET A 101 14.83 3.58 3.54
N ILE A 102 14.51 2.40 4.03
CA ILE A 102 15.40 1.65 4.91
C ILE A 102 16.38 0.87 4.04
N LEU A 103 17.64 1.31 4.04
CA LEU A 103 18.72 0.73 3.25
C LEU A 103 19.64 -0.14 4.12
N GLU A 104 20.08 -1.28 3.59
CA GLU A 104 21.09 -2.17 4.16
C GLU A 104 20.82 -2.55 5.62
N ASN A 105 19.55 -2.79 5.94
CA ASN A 105 19.17 -3.17 7.30
C ASN A 105 19.78 -4.52 7.68
N LYS A 106 20.54 -4.56 8.77
CA LYS A 106 21.21 -5.78 9.28
C LYS A 106 20.26 -6.94 9.58
N ASN A 107 18.99 -6.66 9.83
CA ASN A 107 17.97 -7.67 10.12
C ASN A 107 17.16 -8.08 8.87
N GLY A 108 17.58 -7.64 7.67
CA GLY A 108 16.92 -7.96 6.40
C GLY A 108 15.58 -7.25 6.19
N ILE A 109 15.31 -6.18 6.94
CA ILE A 109 14.08 -5.38 6.79
C ILE A 109 14.24 -4.44 5.58
N GLN A 110 13.32 -4.55 4.63
CA GLN A 110 13.21 -3.69 3.46
C GLN A 110 11.87 -2.94 3.48
N GLY A 111 11.84 -1.77 2.86
CA GLY A 111 10.64 -0.94 2.71
C GLY A 111 10.91 0.51 3.09
N SER A 112 9.83 1.30 3.08
CA SER A 112 9.88 2.72 3.41
C SER A 112 9.07 3.00 4.67
N CYS A 113 9.65 3.73 5.63
CA CYS A 113 8.92 4.21 6.81
C CYS A 113 9.71 5.32 7.52
N ALA A 114 9.19 6.54 7.49
CA ALA A 114 9.83 7.72 8.08
C ALA A 114 9.93 7.70 9.61
N LEU A 115 9.15 6.85 10.28
CA LEU A 115 9.10 6.73 11.74
C LEU A 115 9.52 5.32 12.20
N PHE A 116 10.34 4.63 11.40
CA PHE A 116 10.73 3.25 11.63
C PHE A 116 11.46 3.05 12.96
N LYS A 117 12.29 4.00 13.37
CA LYS A 117 13.11 3.91 14.59
C LYS A 117 12.37 4.42 15.83
N GLU A 118 11.40 5.29 15.63
CA GLU A 118 10.65 6.02 16.65
C GLU A 118 9.42 5.24 17.13
N ARG A 119 8.89 4.33 16.31
CA ARG A 119 7.76 3.49 16.68
C ARG A 119 8.15 2.46 17.75
N LYS A 120 7.24 2.22 18.69
CA LYS A 120 7.43 1.25 19.77
C LYS A 120 6.68 -0.04 19.46
N ASP A 121 7.35 -1.20 19.51
CA ASP A 121 6.65 -2.49 19.45
C ASP A 121 5.85 -2.68 20.75
N ILE A 122 4.52 -2.74 20.61
CA ILE A 122 3.58 -2.91 21.72
C ILE A 122 2.84 -4.24 21.62
N THR A 123 3.31 -5.16 20.77
CA THR A 123 2.65 -6.45 20.53
C THR A 123 2.36 -7.18 21.84
N LYS A 124 3.30 -7.19 22.79
CA LYS A 124 3.14 -7.84 24.11
C LYS A 124 2.12 -7.16 25.03
N ASN A 125 1.75 -5.91 24.74
CA ASN A 125 0.76 -5.17 25.53
C ASN A 125 -0.68 -5.49 25.11
N VAL A 126 -0.85 -5.97 23.87
CA VAL A 126 -2.16 -6.23 23.26
C VAL A 126 -2.39 -7.71 22.98
N ARG A 127 -1.33 -8.53 23.01
CA ARG A 127 -1.32 -9.96 22.73
C ARG A 127 -0.61 -10.74 23.82
N SER A 128 -1.30 -11.73 24.39
CA SER A 128 -0.71 -12.68 25.33
C SER A 128 0.25 -13.65 24.64
N GLU A 129 1.04 -14.39 25.43
CA GLU A 129 1.88 -15.47 24.90
C GLU A 129 1.06 -16.60 24.26
N SER A 130 -0.18 -16.82 24.73
CA SER A 130 -1.14 -17.75 24.11
C SER A 130 -1.84 -17.21 22.87
N LEU A 131 -1.35 -16.09 22.32
CA LEU A 131 -1.90 -15.39 21.16
C LEU A 131 -3.34 -14.89 21.36
N ALA A 132 -3.79 -14.70 22.59
CA ALA A 132 -5.10 -14.14 22.90
C ALA A 132 -5.03 -12.61 23.00
N PRO A 133 -6.11 -11.88 22.66
CA PRO A 133 -6.20 -10.44 22.88
C PRO A 133 -6.20 -10.13 24.38
N LEU A 134 -5.32 -9.20 24.77
CA LEU A 134 -5.32 -8.61 26.12
C LEU A 134 -6.25 -7.40 26.22
N LEU A 135 -6.54 -6.77 25.08
CA LEU A 135 -7.49 -5.68 24.92
C LEU A 135 -8.48 -6.05 23.83
N ASN A 136 -9.75 -5.71 24.02
CA ASN A 136 -10.71 -5.69 22.93
C ASN A 136 -10.45 -4.50 21.97
N LEU A 137 -11.16 -4.45 20.85
CA LEU A 137 -10.96 -3.40 19.85
C LEU A 137 -11.20 -2.00 20.42
N GLN A 138 -12.25 -1.83 21.23
CA GLN A 138 -12.60 -0.53 21.81
C GLN A 138 -11.49 -0.05 22.76
N GLU A 139 -11.05 -0.90 23.68
CA GLU A 139 -9.98 -0.59 24.64
C GLU A 139 -8.67 -0.22 23.92
N ALA A 140 -8.32 -0.96 22.86
CA ALA A 140 -7.13 -0.65 22.05
C ALA A 140 -7.25 0.71 21.33
N LEU A 141 -8.43 1.06 20.83
CA LEU A 141 -8.69 2.35 20.19
C LEU A 141 -8.71 3.50 21.20
N GLU A 142 -9.25 3.31 22.39
CA GLU A 142 -9.22 4.30 23.48
C GLU A 142 -7.79 4.55 23.96
N GLN A 143 -6.99 3.50 24.09
CA GLN A 143 -5.62 3.61 24.59
C GLN A 143 -4.62 4.15 23.55
N TYR A 144 -4.71 3.72 22.29
CA TYR A 144 -3.70 4.01 21.27
C TYR A 144 -4.22 4.82 20.08
N GLY A 145 -5.53 4.81 19.84
CA GLY A 145 -6.18 5.54 18.75
C GLY A 145 -5.46 5.39 17.41
N ARG A 146 -5.22 6.53 16.73
CA ARG A 146 -4.53 6.60 15.44
C ARG A 146 -3.00 6.43 15.52
N LYS A 147 -2.45 6.19 16.71
CA LYS A 147 -1.04 5.80 16.87
C LYS A 147 -0.84 4.30 16.73
N LEU A 148 -1.90 3.49 16.85
CA LEU A 148 -1.82 2.04 16.67
C LEU A 148 -1.69 1.70 15.20
N VAL A 149 -0.59 1.03 14.82
CA VAL A 149 -0.39 0.47 13.49
C VAL A 149 -0.11 -1.02 13.55
N VAL A 150 -0.68 -1.76 12.60
CA VAL A 150 -0.40 -3.19 12.40
C VAL A 150 0.52 -3.33 11.20
N VAL A 151 1.60 -4.09 11.37
CA VAL A 151 2.66 -4.28 10.37
C VAL A 151 2.85 -5.77 10.15
N ALA A 152 2.76 -6.20 8.89
CA ALA A 152 3.11 -7.56 8.50
C ALA A 152 4.63 -7.76 8.46
N CYS A 153 5.09 -8.98 8.77
CA CYS A 153 6.48 -9.36 8.69
C CYS A 153 7.03 -9.19 7.26
N GLN A 154 8.36 -9.10 7.12
CA GLN A 154 9.03 -8.91 5.83
C GLN A 154 8.60 -9.95 4.78
N THR A 155 8.58 -11.23 5.15
CA THR A 155 8.22 -12.34 4.26
C THR A 155 6.79 -12.21 3.75
N LEU A 156 5.84 -11.90 4.64
CA LEU A 156 4.42 -11.75 4.29
C LEU A 156 4.20 -10.53 3.38
N ARG A 157 4.84 -9.40 3.66
CA ARG A 157 4.82 -8.22 2.76
C ARG A 157 5.37 -8.56 1.38
N PHE A 158 6.54 -9.20 1.32
CA PHE A 158 7.15 -9.56 0.05
C PHE A 158 6.27 -10.52 -0.76
N ARG A 159 5.79 -11.62 -0.17
CA ARG A 159 4.86 -12.57 -0.81
C ARG A 159 3.60 -11.90 -1.34
N THR A 160 3.04 -10.98 -0.55
CA THR A 160 1.87 -10.18 -0.95
C THR A 160 2.17 -9.37 -2.21
N LEU A 161 3.31 -8.68 -2.26
CA LEU A 161 3.69 -7.83 -3.39
C LEU A 161 4.00 -8.61 -4.67
N ILE A 162 4.73 -9.72 -4.57
CA ILE A 162 5.13 -10.50 -5.76
C ILE A 162 4.00 -11.39 -6.29
N GLY A 163 3.02 -11.73 -5.45
CA GLY A 163 1.90 -12.61 -5.80
C GLY A 163 2.28 -14.10 -5.83
N PRO A 164 1.28 -14.99 -5.87
CA PRO A 164 1.47 -16.44 -5.69
C PRO A 164 2.22 -17.12 -6.84
N GLU A 165 2.19 -16.52 -8.04
CA GLU A 165 2.82 -17.07 -9.26
C GLU A 165 4.31 -16.69 -9.40
N SER A 166 4.86 -15.93 -8.45
CA SER A 166 6.24 -15.44 -8.49
C SER A 166 7.16 -16.28 -7.61
N ASP A 167 8.45 -16.32 -7.96
CA ASP A 167 9.49 -16.99 -7.18
C ASP A 167 9.59 -16.40 -5.76
N PRO A 168 9.28 -17.15 -4.68
CA PRO A 168 9.34 -16.66 -3.31
C PRO A 168 10.77 -16.40 -2.82
N ASP A 169 11.79 -16.95 -3.49
CA ASP A 169 13.21 -16.77 -3.15
C ASP A 169 13.87 -15.62 -3.92
N LEU A 170 13.10 -14.92 -4.77
CA LEU A 170 13.55 -13.75 -5.50
C LEU A 170 14.12 -12.69 -4.54
N LYS A 171 15.31 -12.16 -4.86
CA LYS A 171 15.92 -11.08 -4.10
C LYS A 171 15.83 -9.77 -4.86
N LEU A 172 15.20 -8.77 -4.26
CA LEU A 172 15.21 -7.39 -4.72
C LEU A 172 16.16 -6.56 -3.85
N ASN A 173 16.83 -5.59 -4.46
CA ASN A 173 17.51 -4.56 -3.68
C ASN A 173 16.49 -3.62 -3.01
N ASP A 174 16.96 -2.89 -2.00
CA ASP A 174 16.09 -2.06 -1.15
C ASP A 174 15.36 -0.98 -1.95
N ASP A 175 16.05 -0.34 -2.90
CA ASP A 175 15.47 0.67 -3.78
C ASP A 175 14.28 0.12 -4.60
N SER A 176 14.48 -1.02 -5.28
CA SER A 176 13.43 -1.63 -6.11
C SER A 176 12.28 -2.16 -5.25
N TYR A 177 12.59 -2.72 -4.08
CA TYR A 177 11.59 -3.14 -3.11
C TYR A 177 10.72 -1.96 -2.65
N CYS A 178 11.32 -0.81 -2.34
CA CYS A 178 10.57 0.39 -1.93
C CYS A 178 9.62 0.87 -3.04
N VAL A 179 10.06 0.85 -4.29
CA VAL A 179 9.19 1.16 -5.45
C VAL A 179 8.06 0.14 -5.55
N LEU A 180 8.34 -1.15 -5.40
CA LEU A 180 7.33 -2.21 -5.44
C LEU A 180 6.29 -2.04 -4.32
N GLU A 181 6.73 -1.75 -3.10
CA GLU A 181 5.86 -1.49 -1.95
C GLU A 181 4.97 -0.27 -2.19
N ARG A 182 5.53 0.82 -2.75
CA ARG A 182 4.74 2.02 -3.10
C ARG A 182 3.68 1.71 -4.15
N VAL A 183 4.03 0.97 -5.21
CA VAL A 183 3.08 0.54 -6.24
C VAL A 183 2.01 -0.38 -5.65
N GLY A 184 2.39 -1.29 -4.76
CA GLY A 184 1.46 -2.20 -4.09
C GLY A 184 0.41 -1.49 -3.25
N ARG A 185 0.82 -0.44 -2.52
CA ARG A 185 -0.08 0.40 -1.73
C ARG A 185 -1.20 1.04 -2.57
N ALA A 186 -0.95 1.32 -3.85
CA ALA A 186 -1.93 1.90 -4.76
C ALA A 186 -2.94 0.88 -5.32
N ARG A 187 -2.75 -0.43 -5.11
CA ARG A 187 -3.68 -1.49 -5.55
C ARG A 187 -4.08 -1.32 -7.03
N TRP A 188 -5.37 -1.28 -7.35
CA TRP A 188 -5.91 -1.08 -8.71
C TRP A 188 -5.79 0.34 -9.27
N GLN A 189 -5.36 1.31 -8.46
CA GLN A 189 -5.15 2.70 -8.90
C GLN A 189 -3.79 2.91 -9.53
N GLY A 190 -2.81 2.09 -9.14
CA GLY A 190 -1.44 2.16 -9.60
C GLY A 190 -0.75 3.49 -9.29
N GLU A 191 0.52 3.57 -9.67
CA GLU A 191 1.34 4.77 -9.51
C GLU A 191 1.86 5.24 -10.85
N LEU A 192 1.79 6.54 -11.12
CA LEU A 192 2.38 7.10 -12.34
C LEU A 192 3.88 7.25 -12.13
N GLN A 193 4.66 6.89 -13.15
CA GLN A 193 6.10 7.06 -13.15
C GLN A 193 6.49 8.52 -12.85
N LYS A 194 5.70 9.50 -13.31
CA LYS A 194 5.93 10.93 -13.02
C LYS A 194 5.78 11.27 -11.53
N ASP A 195 4.77 10.72 -10.87
CA ASP A 195 4.48 10.99 -9.46
C ASP A 195 5.51 10.30 -8.56
N LEU A 196 5.93 9.09 -8.93
CA LEU A 196 6.96 8.35 -8.20
C LEU A 196 8.28 9.12 -8.13
N HIS A 197 8.83 9.59 -9.25
CA HIS A 197 10.11 10.31 -9.22
C HIS A 197 9.96 11.77 -8.78
N GLY A 198 8.92 12.47 -9.22
CA GLY A 198 8.77 13.91 -8.98
C GLY A 198 8.17 14.27 -7.62
N SER A 199 7.39 13.40 -7.00
CA SER A 199 6.66 13.71 -5.76
C SER A 199 7.01 12.76 -4.61
N SER A 200 6.89 11.44 -4.80
CA SER A 200 7.07 10.48 -3.72
C SER A 200 8.55 10.30 -3.35
N PHE A 201 9.38 9.81 -4.29
CA PHE A 201 10.79 9.50 -4.02
C PHE A 201 11.70 10.72 -4.19
N LYS A 202 11.27 11.76 -4.92
CA LYS A 202 12.06 12.99 -5.20
C LYS A 202 13.44 12.67 -5.76
N ILE A 203 13.48 11.76 -6.72
CA ILE A 203 14.68 11.31 -7.44
C ILE A 203 14.58 11.68 -8.91
N ASP A 204 15.71 11.63 -9.63
CA ASP A 204 15.67 11.80 -11.07
C ASP A 204 15.01 10.59 -11.79
N ALA A 205 14.51 10.83 -13.00
CA ALA A 205 13.81 9.83 -13.80
C ALA A 205 14.71 8.64 -14.21
N ARG A 206 16.04 8.83 -14.33
CA ARG A 206 17.00 7.78 -14.67
C ARG A 206 17.16 6.80 -13.51
N LYS A 207 17.24 7.29 -12.27
CA LYS A 207 17.27 6.47 -11.06
C LYS A 207 15.98 5.66 -10.93
N LEU A 208 14.81 6.29 -11.09
CA LEU A 208 13.54 5.55 -11.06
C LEU A 208 13.46 4.48 -12.17
N HIS A 209 13.94 4.79 -13.38
CA HIS A 209 14.00 3.81 -14.47
C HIS A 209 14.81 2.57 -14.06
N TYR A 210 15.96 2.74 -13.41
CA TYR A 210 16.79 1.63 -12.93
C TYR A 210 16.07 0.79 -11.86
N MET A 211 15.48 1.43 -10.85
CA MET A 211 14.70 0.74 -9.81
C MET A 211 13.54 -0.07 -10.41
N ARG A 212 12.82 0.53 -11.36
CA ARG A 212 11.72 -0.13 -12.06
C ARG A 212 12.19 -1.28 -12.95
N LYS A 213 13.37 -1.18 -13.57
CA LYS A 213 13.88 -2.19 -14.52
C LYS A 213 13.95 -3.59 -13.91
N ALA A 214 14.35 -3.70 -12.65
CA ALA A 214 14.35 -4.97 -11.92
C ALA A 214 12.93 -5.53 -11.78
N LEU A 215 11.96 -4.70 -11.38
CA LEU A 215 10.56 -5.11 -11.20
C LEU A 215 9.93 -5.61 -12.50
N VAL A 216 10.23 -4.95 -13.63
CA VAL A 216 9.76 -5.36 -14.96
C VAL A 216 10.43 -6.67 -15.39
N LYS A 217 11.75 -6.79 -15.20
CA LYS A 217 12.51 -8.01 -15.55
C LYS A 217 11.94 -9.25 -14.84
N HIS A 218 11.54 -9.11 -13.59
CA HIS A 218 10.93 -10.19 -12.80
C HIS A 218 9.41 -10.30 -12.97
N GLY A 219 8.81 -9.49 -13.86
CA GLY A 219 7.38 -9.53 -14.13
C GLY A 219 6.49 -9.11 -12.96
N LEU A 220 7.02 -8.39 -11.97
CA LEU A 220 6.29 -8.02 -10.75
C LEU A 220 5.32 -6.85 -10.97
N VAL A 221 5.60 -6.01 -11.98
CA VAL A 221 4.77 -4.86 -12.34
C VAL A 221 4.42 -4.87 -13.83
N SER A 222 3.22 -4.42 -14.16
CA SER A 222 2.82 -4.07 -15.52
C SER A 222 3.08 -2.58 -15.79
N MET A 223 3.32 -2.24 -17.06
CA MET A 223 3.47 -0.86 -17.52
C MET A 223 2.40 -0.56 -18.56
N GLN A 224 1.67 0.54 -18.37
CA GLN A 224 0.65 0.99 -19.31
C GLN A 224 0.86 2.46 -19.65
N SER A 225 0.67 2.83 -20.92
CA SER A 225 0.66 4.25 -21.30
C SER A 225 -0.50 4.95 -20.62
N HIS A 226 -0.25 6.15 -20.07
CA HIS A 226 -1.27 6.97 -19.42
C HIS A 226 -1.14 8.41 -19.86
N VAL A 227 -2.23 9.00 -20.35
CA VAL A 227 -2.26 10.38 -20.85
C VAL A 227 -3.17 11.23 -19.97
N THR A 228 -2.61 12.32 -19.46
CA THR A 228 -3.37 13.33 -18.69
C THR A 228 -3.42 14.64 -19.48
N ARG A 229 -4.60 15.24 -19.60
CA ARG A 229 -4.76 16.62 -20.11
C ARG A 229 -4.75 17.59 -18.94
N VAL A 230 -3.77 18.49 -18.93
CA VAL A 230 -3.69 19.57 -17.94
C VAL A 230 -4.66 20.70 -18.29
N ILE A 231 -4.93 21.61 -17.34
CA ILE A 231 -5.89 22.72 -17.49
C ILE A 231 -5.59 23.60 -18.72
N SER A 232 -4.30 23.75 -19.08
CA SER A 232 -3.89 24.47 -20.29
C SER A 232 -4.22 23.78 -21.61
N GLY A 233 -4.83 22.59 -21.57
CA GLY A 233 -5.15 21.76 -22.74
C GLY A 233 -3.99 20.88 -23.23
N GLN A 234 -2.76 21.07 -22.72
CA GLN A 234 -1.61 20.24 -23.08
C GLN A 234 -1.76 18.81 -22.57
N GLN A 235 -1.32 17.85 -23.38
CA GLN A 235 -1.28 16.43 -23.00
C GLN A 235 0.07 16.10 -22.36
N GLN A 236 0.03 15.30 -21.30
CA GLN A 236 1.20 14.78 -20.61
C GLN A 236 1.17 13.26 -20.65
N HIS A 237 2.24 12.67 -21.19
CA HIS A 237 2.41 11.23 -21.23
C HIS A 237 3.16 10.74 -19.99
N SER A 238 2.67 9.65 -19.41
CA SER A 238 3.34 8.94 -18.33
C SER A 238 3.15 7.43 -18.49
N ILE A 239 3.77 6.68 -17.59
CA ILE A 239 3.61 5.23 -17.50
C ILE A 239 2.89 4.95 -16.18
N LEU A 240 1.75 4.29 -16.26
CA LEU A 240 1.05 3.73 -15.11
C LEU A 240 1.66 2.38 -14.74
N LEU A 241 2.08 2.25 -13.50
CA LEU A 241 2.61 1.04 -12.90
C LEU A 241 1.56 0.42 -11.99
N LEU A 242 1.31 -0.87 -12.19
CA LEU A 242 0.47 -1.69 -11.33
C LEU A 242 1.25 -2.95 -10.95
N LEU A 243 1.02 -3.47 -9.74
CA LEU A 243 1.44 -4.84 -9.44
C LEU A 243 0.77 -5.80 -10.42
N LYS A 244 1.48 -6.85 -10.83
CA LYS A 244 0.95 -7.86 -11.78
C LYS A 244 -0.41 -8.41 -11.32
N ARG A 245 -0.55 -8.71 -10.03
CA ARG A 245 -1.78 -9.25 -9.43
C ARG A 245 -2.97 -8.27 -9.41
N PHE A 246 -2.73 -6.98 -9.62
CA PHE A 246 -3.76 -5.94 -9.72
C PHE A 246 -3.90 -5.39 -11.14
N TYR A 247 -3.30 -6.05 -12.12
CA TYR A 247 -3.39 -5.65 -13.51
C TYR A 247 -4.85 -5.58 -13.96
N VAL A 248 -5.18 -4.44 -14.54
CA VAL A 248 -6.39 -4.20 -15.30
C VAL A 248 -5.93 -3.50 -16.56
N ASN A 249 -6.39 -3.94 -17.73
CA ASN A 249 -6.09 -3.22 -18.95
C ASN A 249 -6.80 -1.84 -18.91
N ARG A 250 -5.99 -0.79 -18.84
CA ARG A 250 -6.36 0.63 -18.83
C ARG A 250 -5.92 1.35 -20.10
N SER A 251 -5.23 0.64 -21.01
CA SER A 251 -4.97 1.20 -22.33
C SER A 251 -6.29 1.29 -23.08
N VAL A 252 -6.75 2.52 -23.32
CA VAL A 252 -7.74 2.76 -24.35
C VAL A 252 -7.02 2.53 -25.67
N TYR A 253 -7.63 1.77 -26.58
CA TYR A 253 -7.16 1.65 -27.95
C TYR A 253 -6.92 3.07 -28.48
N ALA A 254 -5.66 3.46 -28.63
CA ALA A 254 -5.30 4.51 -29.57
C ALA A 254 -5.48 3.94 -30.98
N HIS A 255 -6.71 3.57 -31.33
CA HIS A 255 -7.12 3.46 -32.71
C HIS A 255 -7.58 4.86 -33.08
N LEU A 256 -6.64 5.63 -33.61
CA LEU A 256 -6.75 6.57 -34.73
C LEU A 256 -5.38 7.23 -34.94
#